data_AF-A0A952HGZ2-F1
#
_entry.id   AF-A0A952HGZ2-F1
#
_cell.length_a   1.000
_cell.length_b   1.000
_cell.length_c   1.000
_cell.angle_alpha   90.00
_cell.angle_beta   90.00
_cell.angle_gamma   90.00
#
_symmetry.space_group_name_H-M   'P 1'
#
loop_
_entity.id
_entity.type
_entity.pdbx_description
1 polymer ?
#
loop_
_entity_poly.entity_id
_entity_poly.type
_entity_poly.pdbx_seq_one_letter_code
_entity_poly.pdbx_strand_id
1 'polypeptide(L)'
;GRKFGMTDFIDARNKDRATIIEEVLTLTDGGADYTFDATGNTEVMRTALECCHRGWGTSVIIGVAEAGKEISTRPFQLVTGRNWRGTAFGGAKGRTDVPKIVDWYMDGKIAIDPMITHTLKLEDINKGFDLMHEGKSIRSVVVY
;
A
#
# COMPACT_ATOMS: atom_id res chain seq x y z
N GLY A 1 -8.65 -2.59 -8.05
CA GLY A 1 -8.20 -3.83 -7.37
C GLY A 1 -8.09 -5.00 -8.33
N ARG A 2 -9.19 -5.66 -8.68
CA ARG A 2 -9.19 -6.97 -9.37
C ARG A 2 -8.37 -7.03 -10.67
N LYS A 3 -8.39 -5.98 -11.49
CA LYS A 3 -7.55 -5.86 -12.70
C LYS A 3 -6.04 -6.02 -12.44
N PHE A 4 -5.59 -5.68 -11.22
CA PHE A 4 -4.19 -5.74 -10.80
C PHE A 4 -3.89 -6.97 -9.91
N GLY A 5 -4.78 -7.99 -9.90
CA GLY A 5 -4.54 -9.26 -9.21
C GLY A 5 -5.15 -9.39 -7.82
N MET A 6 -5.91 -8.40 -7.33
CA MET A 6 -6.62 -8.51 -6.05
C MET A 6 -7.72 -9.59 -6.13
N THR A 7 -7.64 -10.61 -5.26
CA THR A 7 -8.60 -11.73 -5.20
C THR A 7 -9.79 -11.40 -4.31
N ASP A 8 -9.52 -10.82 -3.14
CA ASP A 8 -10.48 -10.58 -2.08
C ASP A 8 -10.51 -9.09 -1.70
N PHE A 9 -11.63 -8.65 -1.13
CA PHE A 9 -11.79 -7.27 -0.67
C PHE A 9 -12.54 -7.23 0.65
N ILE A 10 -11.92 -6.60 1.65
CA ILE A 10 -12.53 -6.34 2.95
C ILE A 10 -12.79 -4.83 3.06
N ASP A 11 -14.05 -4.46 3.23
CA ASP A 11 -14.44 -3.09 3.55
C ASP A 11 -14.35 -2.86 5.06
N ALA A 12 -13.48 -1.95 5.47
CA ALA A 12 -13.25 -1.61 6.88
C ALA A 12 -14.30 -0.63 7.45
N ARG A 13 -15.18 -0.05 6.61
CA ARG A 13 -16.17 0.92 7.08
C ARG A 13 -17.14 0.28 8.08
N ASN A 14 -17.40 0.99 9.18
CA ASN A 14 -18.28 0.56 10.27
C ASN A 14 -17.83 -0.73 10.98
N LYS A 15 -16.57 -1.13 10.84
CA LYS A 15 -15.97 -2.25 11.57
C LYS A 15 -14.92 -1.74 12.53
N ASP A 16 -14.78 -2.41 13.67
CA ASP A 16 -13.64 -2.15 14.55
C ASP A 16 -12.38 -2.88 14.05
N ARG A 17 -11.23 -2.53 14.62
CA ARG A 17 -9.94 -3.12 14.24
C ARG A 17 -9.90 -4.64 14.46
N ALA A 18 -10.53 -5.12 15.53
CA ALA A 18 -10.51 -6.55 15.86
C ALA A 18 -11.23 -7.38 14.80
N THR A 19 -12.40 -6.91 14.36
CA THR A 19 -13.18 -7.52 13.28
C THR A 19 -12.38 -7.57 11.98
N ILE A 20 -11.69 -6.48 11.61
CA ILE A 20 -10.87 -6.43 10.40
C ILE A 20 -9.73 -7.45 10.47
N ILE A 21 -9.04 -7.55 11.62
CA ILE A 21 -7.96 -8.51 11.82
C ILE A 21 -8.51 -9.94 11.72
N GLU A 22 -9.60 -10.25 12.40
CA GLU A 22 -10.21 -11.59 12.38
C GLU A 22 -10.63 -12.02 10.97
N GLU A 23 -11.24 -11.13 10.19
CA GLU A 23 -11.59 -11.40 8.79
C GLU A 23 -10.35 -11.74 7.95
N VAL A 24 -9.25 -10.99 8.10
CA VAL A 24 -8.01 -11.28 7.38
C VAL A 24 -7.40 -12.61 7.85
N LEU A 25 -7.33 -12.85 9.16
CA LEU A 25 -6.79 -14.10 9.71
C LEU A 25 -7.60 -15.31 9.23
N THR A 26 -8.93 -15.20 9.17
CA THR A 26 -9.81 -16.27 8.69
C THR A 26 -9.61 -16.51 7.20
N LEU A 27 -9.53 -15.44 6.40
CA LEU A 27 -9.32 -15.53 4.96
C LEU A 27 -7.96 -16.16 4.61
N THR A 28 -6.96 -16.01 5.48
CA THR A 28 -5.57 -16.40 5.24
C THR A 28 -5.09 -17.54 6.15
N ASP A 29 -6.01 -18.23 6.83
CA ASP A 29 -5.72 -19.35 7.75
C ASP A 29 -4.59 -19.06 8.77
N GLY A 30 -4.68 -17.91 9.44
CA GLY A 30 -3.74 -17.52 10.50
C GLY A 30 -2.93 -16.25 10.25
N GLY A 31 -3.16 -15.58 9.12
CA GLY A 31 -2.60 -14.28 8.77
C GLY A 31 -1.77 -14.32 7.49
N ALA A 32 -1.63 -13.18 6.82
CA ALA A 32 -0.88 -13.11 5.58
C ALA A 32 0.64 -13.20 5.82
N ASP A 33 1.37 -13.90 4.96
CA ASP A 33 2.84 -13.97 5.00
C ASP A 33 3.46 -12.56 4.91
N TYR A 34 2.86 -11.69 4.10
CA TYR A 34 3.23 -10.30 3.94
C TYR A 34 2.02 -9.39 4.02
N THR A 35 2.15 -8.28 4.74
CA THR A 35 1.19 -7.18 4.70
C THR A 35 1.90 -5.89 4.36
N PHE A 36 1.17 -4.97 3.73
CA PHE A 36 1.70 -3.68 3.30
C PHE A 36 0.75 -2.57 3.73
N ASP A 37 1.24 -1.60 4.51
CA ASP A 37 0.52 -0.33 4.67
C ASP A 37 0.91 0.60 3.51
N ALA A 38 -0.09 1.03 2.75
CA ALA A 38 0.06 2.03 1.69
C ALA A 38 -0.77 3.30 1.95
N THR A 39 -1.16 3.55 3.21
CA THR A 39 -2.06 4.66 3.59
C THR A 39 -1.35 5.80 4.30
N GLY A 40 -0.31 5.51 5.08
CA GLY A 40 0.33 6.50 5.95
C GLY A 40 -0.40 6.71 7.28
N ASN A 41 -1.42 5.92 7.60
CA ASN A 41 -2.14 5.99 8.86
C ASN A 41 -1.56 4.99 9.88
N THR A 42 -1.13 5.46 11.06
CA THR A 42 -0.47 4.61 12.07
C THR A 42 -1.37 3.51 12.65
N GLU A 43 -2.69 3.71 12.71
CA GLU A 43 -3.63 2.66 13.12
C GLU A 43 -3.74 1.56 12.05
N VAL A 44 -3.67 1.94 10.76
CA VAL A 44 -3.62 0.97 9.66
C VAL A 44 -2.29 0.23 9.65
N MET A 45 -1.17 0.90 9.91
CA MET A 45 0.14 0.25 10.07
C MET A 45 0.12 -0.81 11.17
N ARG A 46 -0.46 -0.50 12.33
CA ARG A 46 -0.64 -1.48 13.42
C ARG A 46 -1.53 -2.64 12.98
N THR A 47 -2.65 -2.34 12.34
CA THR A 47 -3.61 -3.36 11.87
C THR A 47 -2.92 -4.30 10.87
N ALA A 48 -2.15 -3.77 9.92
CA ALA A 48 -1.37 -4.55 8.97
C ALA A 48 -0.38 -5.50 9.66
N LEU A 49 0.33 -5.05 10.70
CA LEU A 49 1.20 -5.94 11.48
C LEU A 49 0.41 -7.05 12.17
N GLU A 50 -0.72 -6.72 12.80
CA GLU A 50 -1.50 -7.70 13.55
C GLU A 50 -2.24 -8.70 12.63
N CYS A 51 -2.46 -8.34 11.36
CA CYS A 51 -2.94 -9.24 10.30
C CYS A 51 -1.87 -10.17 9.71
N CYS A 52 -0.58 -9.93 9.98
CA CYS A 52 0.49 -10.83 9.49
C CYS A 52 0.44 -12.18 10.20
N HIS A 53 0.88 -13.22 9.50
CA HIS A 53 0.99 -14.56 10.04
C HIS A 53 1.87 -14.58 11.30
N ARG A 54 1.38 -15.25 12.35
CA ARG A 54 2.16 -15.48 13.57
C ARG A 54 3.32 -16.44 13.26
N GLY A 55 4.53 -16.12 13.67
CA GLY A 55 5.71 -16.99 13.50
C GLY A 55 6.69 -16.50 12.44
N TRP A 56 6.22 -16.03 11.29
CA TRP A 56 7.09 -15.62 10.18
C TRP A 56 6.64 -14.38 9.39
N GLY A 57 5.43 -13.87 9.64
CA GLY A 57 4.85 -12.81 8.81
C GLY A 57 5.66 -11.51 8.84
N THR A 58 5.74 -10.81 7.71
CA THR A 58 6.45 -9.54 7.58
C THR A 58 5.51 -8.42 7.15
N SER A 59 5.37 -7.41 8.01
CA SER A 59 4.60 -6.20 7.71
C SER A 59 5.53 -5.08 7.24
N VAL A 60 5.20 -4.49 6.10
CA VAL A 60 5.99 -3.44 5.45
C VAL A 60 5.21 -2.13 5.41
N ILE A 61 5.76 -1.10 6.04
CA ILE A 61 5.23 0.26 5.96
C ILE A 61 5.76 0.93 4.69
N ILE A 62 4.86 1.28 3.78
CA ILE A 62 5.12 2.06 2.56
C ILE A 62 4.59 3.49 2.72
N GLY A 63 3.43 3.65 3.37
CA GLY A 63 2.82 4.95 3.63
C GLY A 63 3.65 5.83 4.55
N VAL A 64 3.58 7.16 4.34
CA VAL A 64 4.31 8.14 5.14
C VAL A 64 3.32 8.77 6.13
N ALA A 65 3.59 8.59 7.43
CA ALA A 65 2.76 9.19 8.48
C ALA A 65 3.00 10.70 8.62
N GLU A 66 1.98 11.39 9.14
CA GLU A 66 2.09 12.79 9.55
C GLU A 66 3.17 12.99 10.62
N ALA A 67 3.73 14.20 10.67
CA ALA A 67 4.77 14.55 11.63
C ALA A 67 4.30 14.31 13.09
N GLY A 68 5.17 13.70 13.90
CA GLY A 68 4.92 13.45 15.32
C GLY A 68 4.03 12.24 15.64
N LYS A 69 3.55 11.48 14.63
CA LYS A 69 2.80 10.25 14.86
C LYS A 69 3.74 9.09 15.18
N GLU A 70 3.28 8.20 16.07
CA GLU A 70 3.99 6.99 16.47
C GLU A 70 3.18 5.74 16.13
N ILE A 71 3.89 4.69 15.75
CA ILE A 71 3.33 3.35 15.62
C ILE A 71 3.48 2.60 16.95
N SER A 72 2.50 1.77 17.28
CA SER A 72 2.55 0.97 18.51
C SER A 72 1.89 -0.39 18.31
N THR A 73 2.38 -1.40 19.02
CA THR A 73 1.71 -2.69 19.18
C THR A 73 2.16 -3.34 20.50
N ARG A 74 1.60 -4.50 20.85
CA ARG A 74 2.11 -5.31 21.96
C ARG A 74 3.41 -5.99 21.53
N PRO A 75 4.51 -5.91 22.30
CA PRO A 75 5.79 -6.55 21.94
C PRO A 75 5.68 -8.04 21.64
N PHE A 76 4.70 -8.72 22.26
CA PHE A 76 4.41 -10.13 22.01
C PHE A 76 4.12 -10.44 20.53
N GLN A 77 3.59 -9.49 19.76
CA GLN A 77 3.37 -9.68 18.32
C GLN A 77 4.69 -9.93 17.58
N LEU A 78 5.78 -9.28 18.00
CA LEU A 78 7.12 -9.45 17.43
C LEU A 78 7.85 -10.65 18.04
N VAL A 79 7.74 -10.85 19.36
CA VAL A 79 8.31 -12.03 20.04
C VAL A 79 7.82 -13.34 19.44
N THR A 80 6.56 -13.36 19.00
CA THR A 80 5.96 -14.52 18.32
C THR A 80 6.29 -14.60 16.83
N GLY A 81 7.32 -13.89 16.35
CA GLY A 81 7.95 -14.11 15.05
C GLY A 81 7.54 -13.17 13.92
N ARG A 82 6.72 -12.13 14.20
CA ARG A 82 6.44 -11.11 13.18
C ARG A 82 7.61 -10.15 13.02
N ASN A 83 7.83 -9.71 11.78
CA ASN A 83 8.78 -8.67 11.44
C ASN A 83 8.05 -7.40 11.04
N TRP A 84 8.47 -6.25 11.56
CA TRP A 84 7.92 -4.94 11.18
C TRP A 84 9.03 -4.07 10.61
N ARG A 85 8.90 -3.65 9.35
CA ARG A 85 9.93 -2.87 8.66
C ARG A 85 9.32 -1.81 7.75
N GLY A 86 10.12 -0.80 7.40
CA GLY A 86 9.76 0.21 6.40
C GLY A 86 10.43 -0.05 5.06
N THR A 87 10.02 0.70 4.04
CA THR A 87 10.73 0.80 2.77
C THR A 87 10.73 2.24 2.26
N ALA A 88 11.80 2.65 1.59
CA ALA A 88 11.87 3.89 0.84
C ALA A 88 12.00 3.54 -0.64
N PHE A 89 11.12 4.10 -1.48
CA PHE A 89 11.12 3.86 -2.94
C PHE A 89 11.10 2.36 -3.32
N GLY A 90 10.43 1.53 -2.50
CA GLY A 90 10.37 0.07 -2.73
C GLY A 90 11.70 -0.66 -2.54
N GLY A 91 12.73 0.00 -2.00
CA GLY A 91 14.10 -0.53 -1.90
C GLY A 91 14.90 -0.41 -3.20
N ALA A 92 14.35 0.24 -4.23
CA ALA A 92 15.01 0.40 -5.52
C ALA A 92 16.13 1.44 -5.45
N LYS A 93 17.24 1.15 -6.12
CA LYS A 93 18.33 2.10 -6.35
C LYS A 93 18.00 2.90 -7.59
N GLY A 94 17.52 4.13 -7.42
CA GLY A 94 16.98 4.99 -8.50
C GLY A 94 17.66 4.85 -9.87
N ARG A 95 18.94 5.21 -9.97
CA ARG A 95 19.66 5.16 -11.27
C ARG A 95 19.86 3.76 -11.86
N THR A 96 19.92 2.73 -11.02
CA THR A 96 20.26 1.36 -11.45
C THR A 96 19.01 0.51 -11.70
N ASP A 97 17.94 0.73 -10.93
CA ASP A 97 16.76 -0.13 -10.95
C ASP A 97 15.59 0.48 -11.71
N VAL A 98 15.47 1.81 -11.83
CA VAL A 98 14.42 2.44 -12.64
C VAL A 98 14.45 1.99 -14.11
N PRO A 99 15.62 1.91 -14.79
CA PRO A 99 15.67 1.40 -16.16
C PRO A 99 15.08 -0.01 -16.29
N LYS A 100 15.33 -0.89 -15.31
CA LYS A 100 14.77 -2.25 -15.31
C LYS A 100 13.24 -2.27 -15.17
N ILE A 101 12.68 -1.33 -14.39
CA ILE A 101 11.23 -1.17 -14.26
C ILE A 101 10.63 -0.69 -15.58
N VAL A 102 11.33 0.19 -16.31
CA VAL A 102 10.93 0.59 -17.67
C VAL A 102 10.97 -0.62 -18.61
N ASP A 103 12.04 -1.42 -18.59
CA ASP A 103 12.13 -2.64 -19.39
C ASP A 103 10.97 -3.60 -19.10
N TRP A 104 10.61 -3.79 -17.82
CA TRP A 104 9.44 -4.61 -17.45
C TRP A 104 8.12 -4.06 -17.99
N TYR A 105 7.97 -2.73 -18.05
CA TYR A 105 6.81 -2.11 -18.66
C TYR A 105 6.79 -2.34 -20.18
N MET A 106 7.91 -2.12 -20.86
CA MET A 106 8.04 -2.34 -22.31
C MET A 106 7.84 -3.82 -22.69
N ASP A 107 8.25 -4.75 -21.83
CA ASP A 107 8.03 -6.19 -21.96
C ASP A 107 6.59 -6.63 -21.59
N GLY A 108 5.73 -5.72 -21.14
CA GLY A 108 4.37 -6.03 -20.72
C GLY A 108 4.26 -6.82 -19.40
N LYS A 109 5.33 -6.90 -18.61
CA LYS A 109 5.36 -7.60 -17.31
C LYS A 109 4.63 -6.83 -16.21
N ILE A 110 4.53 -5.50 -16.34
CA ILE A 110 3.80 -4.64 -15.41
C ILE A 110 2.86 -3.71 -16.18
N ALA A 111 1.64 -3.52 -15.64
CA ALA A 111 0.63 -2.67 -16.25
C ALA A 111 0.67 -1.25 -15.65
N ILE A 112 1.22 -0.29 -16.39
CA ILE A 112 1.26 1.12 -15.96
C ILE A 112 0.11 1.94 -16.54
N ASP A 113 -0.21 1.79 -17.83
CA ASP A 113 -1.22 2.61 -18.52
C ASP A 113 -2.57 2.66 -17.81
N PRO A 114 -3.12 1.54 -17.27
CA PRO A 114 -4.40 1.58 -16.57
C PRO A 114 -4.39 2.39 -15.26
N MET A 115 -3.21 2.75 -14.73
CA MET A 115 -3.08 3.62 -13.56
C MET A 115 -3.21 5.11 -13.93
N ILE A 116 -2.98 5.48 -15.19
CA ILE A 116 -3.16 6.84 -15.69
C ILE A 116 -4.66 7.04 -15.98
N THR A 117 -5.36 7.73 -15.09
CA THR A 117 -6.80 7.97 -15.26
C THR A 117 -7.10 9.30 -15.91
N HIS A 118 -6.15 10.24 -15.88
CA HIS A 118 -6.30 11.57 -16.46
C HIS A 118 -5.01 12.01 -17.15
N THR A 119 -5.14 12.64 -18.32
CA THR A 119 -4.05 13.38 -18.98
C THR A 119 -4.48 14.83 -19.09
N LEU A 120 -3.66 15.75 -18.60
CA LEU A 120 -3.96 17.18 -18.48
C LEU A 120 -2.90 18.00 -19.19
N LYS A 121 -3.26 19.20 -19.63
CA LYS A 121 -2.27 20.23 -20.01
C LYS A 121 -1.72 20.88 -18.76
N LEU A 122 -0.53 21.49 -18.86
CA LEU A 122 0.06 22.23 -17.74
C LEU A 122 -0.84 23.38 -17.25
N GLU A 123 -1.57 24.03 -18.15
CA GLU A 123 -2.53 25.09 -17.83
C GLU A 123 -3.66 24.60 -16.88
N ASP A 124 -3.98 23.30 -16.91
CA ASP A 124 -5.05 22.68 -16.12
C ASP A 124 -4.54 22.06 -14.80
N ILE A 125 -3.33 22.42 -14.34
CA ILE A 125 -2.69 21.76 -13.19
C ILE A 125 -3.56 21.76 -11.92
N ASN A 126 -4.29 22.84 -11.65
CA ASN A 126 -5.16 22.96 -10.46
C ASN A 126 -6.33 21.97 -10.49
N LYS A 127 -6.90 21.72 -11.68
CA LYS A 127 -7.92 20.67 -11.86
C LYS A 127 -7.37 19.28 -11.48
N GLY A 128 -6.07 19.05 -11.69
CA GLY A 128 -5.40 17.84 -11.25
C GLY A 128 -5.42 17.66 -9.73
N PHE A 129 -5.24 18.75 -8.98
CA PHE A 129 -5.36 18.73 -7.51
C PHE A 129 -6.81 18.52 -7.06
N ASP A 130 -7.79 19.12 -7.72
CA ASP A 130 -9.21 18.90 -7.39
C ASP A 130 -9.60 17.42 -7.54
N LEU A 131 -9.22 16.81 -8.67
CA LEU A 131 -9.46 15.37 -8.93
C LEU A 131 -8.82 14.45 -7.89
N MET A 132 -7.67 14.85 -7.32
CA MET A 132 -7.00 14.11 -6.24
C MET A 132 -7.82 14.16 -4.94
N HIS A 133 -8.30 15.35 -4.55
CA HIS A 133 -9.10 15.52 -3.32
C HIS A 133 -10.46 14.82 -3.42
N GLU A 134 -11.08 14.83 -4.60
CA GLU A 134 -12.36 14.14 -4.83
C GLU A 134 -12.23 12.60 -4.91
N GLY A 135 -11.01 12.06 -4.88
CA GLY A 135 -10.77 10.62 -5.04
C GLY A 135 -11.12 10.07 -6.42
N LYS A 136 -11.22 10.94 -7.44
CA LYS A 136 -11.54 10.57 -8.83
C LYS A 136 -10.29 10.25 -9.66
N SER A 137 -9.10 10.58 -9.17
CA SER A 137 -7.83 10.26 -9.82
C SER A 137 -7.05 9.15 -9.12
N ILE A 138 -6.48 8.23 -9.90
CA ILE A 138 -5.41 7.33 -9.43
C ILE A 138 -4.07 8.01 -9.71
N ARG A 139 -3.81 8.36 -10.98
CA ARG A 139 -2.72 9.21 -11.42
C ARG A 139 -3.19 10.14 -12.54
N SER A 140 -2.77 11.40 -12.44
CA SER A 140 -2.90 12.39 -13.50
C SER A 140 -1.52 12.65 -14.10
N VAL A 141 -1.39 12.60 -15.44
CA VAL A 141 -0.15 12.93 -16.16
C VAL A 141 -0.32 14.30 -16.81
N VAL A 142 0.65 15.18 -16.63
CA VAL A 142 0.68 16.50 -17.26
C VAL A 142 1.58 16.42 -18.50
N VAL A 143 1.03 16.82 -19.65
CA VAL A 143 1.76 16.91 -20.92
C VAL A 143 1.94 18.39 -21.26
N TYR A 144 3.16 18.74 -21.69
CA TYR A 144 3.58 20.10 -22.01
C TYR A 144 4.33 20.15 -23.33
#